data_AF-E8KI18-F1
#
_entry.id   AF-E8KI18-F1
#
_cell.length_a   1.000
_cell.length_b   1.000
_cell.length_c   1.000
_cell.angle_alpha   90.00
_cell.angle_beta   90.00
_cell.angle_gamma   90.00
#
_symmetry.space_group_name_H-M   'P 1'
#
loop_
_entity.id
_entity.type
_entity.pdbx_description
1 polymer ?
#
loop_
_entity_poly.entity_id
_entity_poly.type
_entity_poly.pdbx_seq_one_letter_code
_entity_poly.pdbx_strand_id
1 'polypeptide(L)'
;MSDIAIIVSLLSLVAVLGLWLGHLKIKGVGLGIGGVLFGGIIISHFSTLYGIKIDAHTLHFIQEFGLILFVYSIGIQVGPGFFGSLRQSGLKLNGFAILIVLLSGILVALIHLIFDVPLPAILGIFSGAVTNTPSLGAGQQVFAELGGENTTAVMGMSYAIAYPFGIIGILLSMWLVRILFKINIDKEAADFDNSQNQQKEGLDTLNVRLINPNLGGLKLKEIPDFESHKVIYSRLKRGEELLVPKVDTVLQLGDVLHLVGEKAMLHKMQLILGEEAHISLSTRGRAIVLNEQW
;
A
#
# COMPACT_ATOMS: atom_id res chain seq x y z
N MET A 1 -25.15 18.89 -24.48
CA MET A 1 -23.79 18.73 -23.90
C MET A 1 -23.08 17.64 -24.70
N SER A 2 -21.75 17.67 -24.83
CA SER A 2 -21.02 16.56 -25.49
C SER A 2 -21.25 15.25 -24.71
N ASP A 3 -21.44 14.12 -25.41
CA ASP A 3 -21.63 12.81 -24.79
C ASP A 3 -20.50 12.46 -23.81
N ILE A 4 -19.28 12.88 -24.14
CA ILE A 4 -18.08 12.75 -23.29
C ILE A 4 -18.27 13.53 -21.98
N ALA A 5 -18.78 14.76 -22.05
CA ALA A 5 -18.98 15.60 -20.86
C ALA A 5 -20.03 15.00 -19.91
N ILE A 6 -21.07 14.37 -20.46
CA ILE A 6 -22.10 13.67 -19.68
C ILE A 6 -21.48 12.47 -18.95
N ILE A 7 -20.72 11.63 -19.67
CA ILE A 7 -20.08 10.44 -19.09
C ILE A 7 -19.08 10.82 -17.99
N VAL A 8 -18.21 11.79 -18.24
CA VAL A 8 -17.24 12.27 -17.24
C VAL A 8 -17.95 12.83 -16.01
N SER A 9 -19.05 13.56 -16.20
CA SER A 9 -19.85 14.08 -15.09
C SER A 9 -20.52 12.96 -14.29
N LEU A 10 -21.09 11.96 -14.96
CA LEU A 10 -21.69 10.79 -14.32
C LEU A 10 -20.64 9.99 -13.52
N LEU A 11 -19.47 9.75 -14.09
CA LEU A 11 -18.39 9.04 -13.41
C LEU A 11 -17.82 9.82 -12.23
N SER A 12 -17.73 11.15 -12.35
CA SER A 12 -17.37 12.01 -11.22
C SER A 12 -18.40 11.91 -10.09
N LEU A 13 -19.69 11.88 -10.44
CA LEU A 13 -20.77 11.71 -9.46
C LEU A 13 -20.72 10.31 -8.81
N VAL A 14 -20.44 9.26 -9.60
CA VAL A 14 -20.19 7.90 -9.11
C VAL A 14 -19.04 7.90 -8.11
N ALA A 15 -17.92 8.56 -8.41
CA ALA A 15 -16.78 8.64 -7.51
C ALA A 15 -17.14 9.37 -6.21
N VAL A 16 -17.80 10.52 -6.28
CA VAL A 16 -18.19 11.31 -5.10
C VAL A 16 -19.16 10.54 -4.21
N LEU A 17 -20.26 10.04 -4.77
CA LEU A 17 -21.25 9.26 -4.01
C LEU A 17 -20.66 7.95 -3.49
N GLY A 18 -19.85 7.30 -4.32
CA GLY A 18 -19.22 6.04 -4.02
C GLY A 18 -18.23 6.10 -2.87
N LEU A 19 -17.34 7.09 -2.89
CA LEU A 19 -16.39 7.33 -1.80
C LEU A 19 -17.12 7.79 -0.53
N TRP A 20 -18.18 8.59 -0.67
CA TRP A 20 -19.03 8.98 0.46
C TRP A 20 -19.70 7.76 1.13
N LEU A 21 -20.31 6.87 0.33
CA LEU A 21 -20.86 5.60 0.82
C LEU A 21 -19.77 4.71 1.44
N GLY A 22 -18.57 4.70 0.86
CA GLY A 22 -17.42 3.95 1.35
C GLY A 22 -16.95 4.36 2.75
N HIS A 23 -17.10 5.64 3.09
CA HIS A 23 -16.78 6.17 4.42
C HIS A 23 -17.82 5.84 5.49
N LEU A 24 -19.02 5.37 5.13
CA LEU A 24 -20.02 4.96 6.10
C LEU A 24 -19.53 3.72 6.86
N LYS A 25 -19.46 3.84 8.18
CA LYS A 25 -19.05 2.75 9.09
C LYS A 25 -20.25 2.27 9.89
N ILE A 26 -20.53 0.98 9.84
CA ILE A 26 -21.54 0.31 10.67
C ILE A 26 -20.79 -0.58 11.67
N LYS A 27 -20.94 -0.28 12.97
CA LYS A 27 -20.29 -1.04 14.07
C LYS A 27 -18.76 -1.22 13.86
N GLY A 28 -18.09 -0.18 13.37
CA GLY A 28 -16.64 -0.19 13.13
C GLY A 28 -16.18 -0.81 11.81
N VAL A 29 -17.08 -1.43 11.03
CA VAL A 29 -16.79 -1.97 9.69
C VAL A 29 -17.29 -0.97 8.64
N GLY A 30 -16.42 -0.50 7.75
CA GLY A 30 -16.76 0.37 6.63
C GLY A 30 -16.73 -0.38 5.30
N LEU A 31 -17.49 0.11 4.31
CA LEU A 31 -17.47 -0.44 2.95
C LEU A 31 -16.14 -0.18 2.21
N GLY A 32 -15.45 0.90 2.56
CA GLY A 32 -14.19 1.30 1.93
C GLY A 32 -14.38 1.59 0.43
N ILE A 33 -13.37 1.24 -0.37
CA ILE A 33 -13.38 1.45 -1.83
C ILE A 33 -14.57 0.71 -2.50
N GLY A 34 -15.08 -0.36 -1.87
CA GLY A 34 -16.28 -1.06 -2.34
C GLY A 34 -17.53 -0.17 -2.45
N GLY A 35 -17.58 0.96 -1.72
CA GLY A 35 -18.65 1.97 -1.87
C GLY A 35 -18.76 2.55 -3.28
N VAL A 36 -17.66 2.62 -4.03
CA VAL A 36 -17.65 3.10 -5.42
C VAL A 36 -18.50 2.23 -6.35
N LEU A 37 -18.55 0.92 -6.12
CA LEU A 37 -19.44 0.04 -6.86
C LEU A 37 -20.91 0.40 -6.61
N PHE A 38 -21.32 0.58 -5.35
CA PHE A 38 -22.69 0.94 -5.02
C PHE A 38 -23.07 2.31 -5.58
N GLY A 39 -22.15 3.28 -5.55
CA GLY A 39 -22.31 4.55 -6.25
C GLY A 39 -22.54 4.35 -7.75
N GLY A 40 -21.78 3.45 -8.38
CA GLY A 40 -21.92 3.05 -9.78
C GLY A 40 -23.29 2.45 -10.09
N ILE A 41 -23.76 1.51 -9.27
CA ILE A 41 -25.08 0.87 -9.43
C ILE A 41 -26.21 1.90 -9.30
N ILE A 42 -26.15 2.78 -8.31
CA ILE A 42 -27.16 3.82 -8.07
C ILE A 42 -27.22 4.78 -9.27
N ILE A 43 -26.09 5.33 -9.68
CA ILE A 43 -26.06 6.27 -10.81
C ILE A 43 -26.43 5.59 -12.12
N SER A 44 -26.00 4.34 -12.33
CA SER A 44 -26.41 3.56 -13.51
C SER A 44 -27.92 3.36 -13.55
N HIS A 45 -28.56 3.03 -12.43
CA HIS A 45 -30.01 2.85 -12.35
C HIS A 45 -30.76 4.13 -12.75
N PHE A 46 -30.38 5.28 -12.20
CA PHE A 46 -31.00 6.56 -12.56
C PHE A 46 -30.67 6.98 -14.00
N SER A 47 -29.44 6.78 -14.47
CA SER A 47 -29.03 7.08 -15.84
C SER A 47 -29.90 6.32 -16.85
N THR A 48 -30.19 5.04 -16.59
CA THR A 48 -31.08 4.23 -17.43
C THR A 48 -32.53 4.71 -17.34
N LEU A 49 -33.02 5.06 -16.14
CA LEU A 49 -34.38 5.56 -15.94
C LEU A 49 -34.65 6.86 -16.71
N TYR A 50 -33.68 7.77 -16.74
CA TYR A 50 -33.78 9.04 -17.48
C TYR A 50 -33.39 8.92 -18.96
N GLY A 51 -33.08 7.71 -19.45
CA GLY A 51 -32.77 7.46 -20.85
C GLY A 51 -31.44 8.06 -21.32
N ILE A 52 -30.51 8.32 -20.40
CA ILE A 52 -29.18 8.87 -20.73
C ILE A 52 -28.37 7.75 -21.39
N LYS A 53 -28.06 7.93 -22.67
CA LYS A 53 -27.22 6.99 -23.43
C LYS A 53 -25.76 7.22 -23.07
N ILE A 54 -25.11 6.17 -22.60
CA ILE A 54 -23.66 6.14 -22.37
C ILE A 54 -23.02 5.59 -23.63
N ASP A 55 -22.14 6.38 -24.24
CA ASP A 55 -21.31 5.94 -25.36
C ASP A 55 -20.38 4.80 -24.91
N ALA A 56 -20.54 3.64 -25.56
CA ALA A 56 -19.80 2.43 -25.23
C ALA A 56 -18.30 2.57 -25.49
N HIS A 57 -17.91 3.34 -26.51
CA HIS A 57 -16.51 3.57 -26.84
C HIS A 57 -15.80 4.38 -25.75
N THR A 58 -16.42 5.46 -25.28
CA THR A 58 -15.90 6.28 -24.18
C THR A 58 -15.84 5.48 -22.88
N LEU A 59 -16.85 4.65 -22.59
CA LEU A 59 -16.86 3.80 -21.40
C LEU A 59 -15.71 2.78 -21.45
N HIS A 60 -15.53 2.10 -22.58
CA HIS A 60 -14.44 1.15 -22.79
C HIS A 60 -13.07 1.82 -22.62
N PHE A 61 -12.87 3.00 -23.23
CA PHE A 61 -11.63 3.77 -23.06
C PHE A 61 -11.35 4.09 -21.59
N ILE A 62 -12.36 4.56 -20.85
CA ILE A 62 -12.18 4.93 -19.44
C ILE A 62 -11.89 3.69 -18.57
N GLN A 63 -12.52 2.55 -18.86
CA GLN A 63 -12.26 1.29 -18.17
C GLN A 63 -10.81 0.83 -18.37
N GLU A 64 -10.35 0.78 -19.62
CA GLU A 64 -8.97 0.42 -19.97
C GLU A 64 -7.95 1.38 -19.34
N PHE A 65 -8.19 2.69 -19.49
CA PHE A 65 -7.32 3.71 -18.92
C PHE A 65 -7.24 3.61 -17.40
N GLY A 66 -8.38 3.45 -16.72
CA GLY A 66 -8.44 3.26 -15.28
C GLY A 66 -7.74 1.98 -14.82
N LEU A 67 -7.90 0.88 -15.57
CA LEU A 67 -7.23 -0.39 -15.29
C LEU A 67 -5.71 -0.27 -15.43
N ILE A 68 -5.22 0.40 -16.48
CA ILE A 68 -3.79 0.66 -16.68
C ILE A 68 -3.22 1.47 -15.51
N LEU A 69 -3.88 2.55 -15.11
CA LEU A 69 -3.46 3.36 -13.96
C LEU A 69 -3.45 2.55 -12.66
N PHE A 70 -4.45 1.69 -12.46
CA PHE A 70 -4.54 0.82 -11.29
C PHE A 70 -3.39 -0.20 -11.24
N VAL A 71 -3.16 -0.94 -12.32
CA VAL A 71 -2.08 -1.94 -12.41
C VAL A 71 -0.70 -1.28 -12.29
N TYR A 72 -0.49 -0.13 -12.94
CA TYR A 72 0.74 0.65 -12.82
C TYR A 72 1.02 1.09 -11.38
N SER A 73 0.00 1.61 -10.69
CA SER A 73 0.12 2.05 -9.30
C SER A 73 0.51 0.91 -8.37
N ILE A 74 -0.10 -0.28 -8.54
CA ILE A 74 0.29 -1.49 -7.79
C ILE A 74 1.73 -1.88 -8.12
N GLY A 75 2.12 -1.84 -9.39
CA GLY A 75 3.48 -2.17 -9.84
C GLY A 75 4.54 -1.31 -9.15
N ILE A 76 4.32 0.00 -9.03
CA ILE A 76 5.25 0.91 -8.35
C ILE A 76 5.23 0.73 -6.83
N GLN A 77 4.05 0.58 -6.22
CA GLN A 77 3.93 0.45 -4.77
C GLN A 77 4.55 -0.85 -4.24
N VAL A 78 4.32 -1.95 -4.95
CA VAL A 78 4.73 -3.30 -4.51
C VAL A 78 6.11 -3.69 -5.07
N GLY A 79 6.57 -3.03 -6.14
CA GLY A 79 7.83 -3.33 -6.83
C GLY A 79 9.08 -3.39 -5.94
N PRO A 80 9.39 -2.36 -5.13
CA PRO A 80 10.60 -2.33 -4.30
C PRO A 80 10.69 -3.49 -3.28
N GLY A 81 9.55 -4.01 -2.82
CA GLY A 81 9.48 -5.10 -1.84
C GLY A 81 9.35 -6.50 -2.43
N PHE A 82 9.20 -6.63 -3.76
CA PHE A 82 8.86 -7.89 -4.42
C PHE A 82 9.90 -8.99 -4.17
N PHE A 83 11.17 -8.74 -4.47
CA PHE A 83 12.22 -9.77 -4.37
C PHE A 83 12.50 -10.18 -2.92
N GLY A 84 12.44 -9.23 -1.97
CA GLY A 84 12.58 -9.52 -0.55
C GLY A 84 11.45 -10.42 -0.04
N SER A 85 10.21 -10.11 -0.43
CA SER A 85 9.03 -10.92 -0.08
C SER A 85 9.07 -12.29 -0.74
N LEU A 86 9.54 -12.39 -1.98
CA LEU A 86 9.66 -13.64 -2.72
C LEU A 86 10.59 -14.64 -2.03
N ARG A 87 11.73 -14.16 -1.51
CA ARG A 87 12.78 -14.97 -0.90
C ARG A 87 12.43 -15.51 0.49
N GLN A 88 11.66 -14.77 1.29
CA GLN A 88 11.32 -15.19 2.66
C GLN A 88 10.12 -16.14 2.70
N SER A 89 9.00 -15.74 2.08
CA SER A 89 7.73 -16.47 2.16
C SER A 89 7.01 -16.60 0.81
N GLY A 90 7.50 -15.92 -0.24
CA GLY A 90 6.74 -15.79 -1.47
C GLY A 90 6.62 -17.07 -2.28
N LEU A 91 7.51 -18.05 -2.15
CA LEU A 91 7.31 -19.37 -2.79
C LEU A 91 6.06 -20.09 -2.26
N LYS A 92 5.86 -20.11 -0.95
CA LYS A 92 4.66 -20.71 -0.33
C LYS A 92 3.40 -19.93 -0.68
N LEU A 93 3.47 -18.59 -0.60
CA LEU A 93 2.34 -17.72 -0.91
C LEU A 93 1.94 -17.79 -2.39
N ASN A 94 2.90 -17.84 -3.33
CA ASN A 94 2.62 -18.06 -4.74
C ASN A 94 2.01 -19.45 -4.99
N GLY A 95 2.45 -20.48 -4.27
CA GLY A 95 1.83 -21.81 -4.33
C GLY A 95 0.34 -21.75 -3.97
N PHE A 96 -0.02 -21.07 -2.87
CA PHE A 96 -1.43 -20.86 -2.52
C PHE A 96 -2.18 -20.02 -3.56
N ALA A 97 -1.55 -18.97 -4.10
CA ALA A 97 -2.17 -18.15 -5.13
C ALA A 97 -2.49 -18.96 -6.40
N ILE A 98 -1.54 -19.76 -6.89
CA ILE A 98 -1.74 -20.66 -8.04
C ILE A 98 -2.87 -21.65 -7.75
N LEU A 99 -2.87 -22.27 -6.56
CA LEU A 99 -3.90 -23.22 -6.16
C LEU A 99 -5.30 -22.58 -6.19
N ILE A 100 -5.44 -21.38 -5.61
CA ILE A 100 -6.71 -20.64 -5.58
C ILE A 100 -7.18 -20.30 -6.99
N VAL A 101 -6.27 -19.85 -7.87
CA VAL A 101 -6.58 -19.53 -9.27
C VAL A 101 -7.05 -20.77 -10.02
N LEU A 102 -6.35 -21.90 -9.89
CA LEU A 102 -6.71 -23.16 -10.54
C LEU A 102 -8.05 -23.69 -10.04
N LEU A 103 -8.26 -23.73 -8.72
CA LEU A 103 -9.52 -24.19 -8.13
C LEU A 103 -10.69 -23.33 -8.59
N SER A 104 -10.52 -22.01 -8.61
CA SER A 104 -11.56 -21.09 -9.05
C SER A 104 -11.85 -21.22 -10.55
N GLY A 105 -10.81 -21.40 -11.37
CA GLY A 105 -10.96 -21.63 -12.81
C GLY A 105 -11.68 -22.94 -13.13
N ILE A 106 -11.32 -24.02 -12.44
CA ILE A 106 -12.00 -25.32 -12.57
C ILE A 106 -13.47 -25.19 -12.16
N LEU A 107 -13.75 -24.56 -11.02
CA LEU A 107 -15.11 -24.36 -10.55
C LEU A 107 -15.96 -23.57 -11.56
N VAL A 108 -15.40 -22.49 -12.11
CA VAL A 108 -16.06 -21.67 -13.15
C VAL A 108 -16.33 -22.47 -14.41
N ALA A 109 -15.37 -23.26 -14.87
CA ALA A 109 -15.55 -24.13 -16.03
C ALA A 109 -16.64 -25.18 -15.80
N LEU A 110 -16.68 -25.80 -14.60
CA LEU A 110 -17.74 -26.75 -14.24
C LEU A 110 -19.12 -26.08 -14.21
N ILE A 111 -19.24 -24.88 -13.65
CA ILE A 111 -20.51 -24.16 -13.62
C ILE A 111 -20.98 -23.83 -15.05
N HIS A 112 -20.08 -23.37 -15.91
CA HIS A 112 -20.39 -23.11 -17.31
C HIS A 112 -20.93 -24.37 -18.02
N LEU A 113 -20.25 -25.51 -17.85
CA LEU A 113 -20.62 -26.77 -18.51
C LEU A 113 -21.89 -27.42 -17.95
N ILE A 114 -22.14 -27.32 -16.64
CA ILE A 114 -23.29 -27.97 -15.99
C ILE A 114 -24.57 -27.13 -16.14
N PHE A 115 -24.46 -25.82 -16.03
CA PHE A 115 -25.62 -24.91 -16.00
C PHE A 115 -25.81 -24.10 -17.30
N ASP A 116 -24.95 -24.31 -18.31
CA ASP A 116 -24.99 -23.64 -19.61
C ASP A 116 -25.00 -22.10 -19.50
N VAL A 117 -24.25 -21.57 -18.52
CA VAL A 117 -24.17 -20.12 -18.27
C VAL A 117 -23.34 -19.48 -19.38
N PRO A 118 -23.79 -18.42 -20.07
CA PRO A 118 -23.03 -17.80 -21.14
C PRO A 118 -21.61 -17.39 -20.73
N LEU A 119 -20.63 -17.60 -21.61
CA LEU A 119 -19.22 -17.35 -21.32
C LEU A 119 -18.95 -15.92 -20.79
N PRO A 120 -19.53 -14.85 -21.36
CA PRO A 120 -19.36 -13.49 -20.82
C PRO A 120 -19.95 -13.32 -19.43
N ALA A 121 -21.08 -13.98 -19.14
CA ALA A 121 -21.71 -13.88 -17.84
C ALA A 121 -20.87 -14.59 -16.76
N ILE A 122 -20.40 -15.82 -17.04
CA ILE A 122 -19.62 -16.58 -16.06
C ILE A 122 -18.24 -15.97 -15.80
N LEU A 123 -17.59 -15.39 -16.82
CA LEU A 123 -16.34 -14.64 -16.65
C LEU A 123 -16.55 -13.39 -15.80
N GLY A 124 -17.66 -12.67 -16.00
CA GLY A 124 -18.03 -11.54 -15.15
C GLY A 124 -18.31 -11.96 -13.71
N ILE A 125 -19.06 -13.05 -13.51
CA ILE A 125 -19.33 -13.63 -12.18
C ILE A 125 -18.02 -14.02 -11.50
N PHE A 126 -17.12 -14.70 -12.20
CA PHE A 126 -15.81 -15.09 -11.69
C PHE A 126 -15.04 -13.88 -11.15
N SER A 127 -14.84 -12.87 -12.00
CA SER A 127 -14.09 -11.67 -11.61
C SER A 127 -14.76 -10.91 -10.46
N GLY A 128 -16.10 -10.84 -10.45
CA GLY A 128 -16.86 -10.17 -9.37
C GLY A 128 -16.81 -10.94 -8.05
N ALA A 129 -17.03 -12.25 -8.07
CA ALA A 129 -17.07 -13.10 -6.89
C ALA A 129 -15.72 -13.13 -6.15
N VAL A 130 -14.61 -13.13 -6.89
CA VAL A 130 -13.26 -13.03 -6.31
C VAL A 130 -12.77 -11.60 -6.14
N THR A 131 -13.63 -10.60 -6.36
CA THR A 131 -13.32 -9.16 -6.24
C THR A 131 -12.08 -8.72 -7.04
N ASN A 132 -11.82 -9.37 -8.18
CA ASN A 132 -10.61 -9.19 -8.98
C ASN A 132 -10.92 -8.39 -10.26
N THR A 133 -10.90 -7.06 -10.17
CA THR A 133 -11.19 -6.15 -11.29
C THR A 133 -10.23 -6.31 -12.47
N PRO A 134 -8.91 -6.52 -12.30
CA PRO A 134 -8.02 -6.84 -13.42
C PRO A 134 -8.43 -8.10 -14.21
N SER A 135 -9.01 -9.09 -13.54
CA SER A 135 -9.54 -10.28 -14.24
C SER A 135 -10.71 -9.94 -15.16
N LEU A 136 -11.52 -8.92 -14.84
CA LEU A 136 -12.61 -8.47 -15.71
C LEU A 136 -12.06 -7.88 -17.00
N GLY A 137 -11.08 -6.97 -16.91
CA GLY A 137 -10.45 -6.36 -18.08
C GLY A 137 -9.75 -7.40 -18.97
N ALA A 138 -8.96 -8.29 -18.36
CA ALA A 138 -8.33 -9.39 -19.09
C ALA A 138 -9.36 -10.30 -19.79
N GLY A 139 -10.47 -10.61 -19.10
CA GLY A 139 -11.57 -11.40 -19.67
C GLY A 139 -12.25 -10.69 -20.85
N GLN A 140 -12.52 -9.38 -20.73
CA GLN A 140 -13.11 -8.57 -21.80
C GLN A 140 -12.21 -8.53 -23.03
N GLN A 141 -10.90 -8.34 -22.84
CA GLN A 141 -9.93 -8.31 -23.92
C GLN A 141 -9.84 -9.66 -24.65
N VAL A 142 -9.62 -10.76 -23.92
CA VAL A 142 -9.54 -12.11 -24.51
C VAL A 142 -10.85 -12.46 -25.23
N PHE A 143 -12.00 -12.11 -24.67
CA PHE A 143 -13.28 -12.39 -25.29
C PHE A 143 -13.51 -11.57 -26.58
N ALA A 144 -13.04 -10.31 -26.62
CA ALA A 144 -13.07 -9.49 -27.83
C ALA A 144 -12.17 -10.07 -28.93
N GLU A 145 -10.97 -10.56 -28.59
CA GLU A 145 -10.04 -11.21 -29.52
C GLU A 145 -10.62 -12.50 -30.12
N LEU A 146 -11.47 -13.21 -29.38
CA LEU A 146 -12.18 -14.41 -29.86
C LEU A 146 -13.38 -14.11 -30.77
N GLY A 147 -13.62 -12.84 -31.14
CA GLY A 147 -14.72 -12.42 -32.03
C GLY A 147 -16.05 -12.16 -31.32
N GLY A 148 -16.05 -12.02 -30.00
CA GLY A 148 -17.24 -11.71 -29.22
C GLY A 148 -17.63 -10.23 -29.28
N GLU A 149 -18.40 -9.81 -30.29
CA GLU A 149 -18.92 -8.44 -30.35
C GLU A 149 -20.06 -8.18 -29.34
N ASN A 150 -20.18 -6.93 -28.85
CA ASN A 150 -21.28 -6.42 -28.00
C ASN A 150 -21.55 -7.11 -26.64
N THR A 151 -20.67 -7.99 -26.17
CA THR A 151 -20.93 -8.77 -24.94
C THR A 151 -20.09 -8.35 -23.72
N THR A 152 -19.25 -7.33 -23.87
CA THR A 152 -18.52 -6.68 -22.75
C THR A 152 -19.48 -6.08 -21.71
N ALA A 153 -20.65 -5.61 -22.14
CA ALA A 153 -21.71 -5.12 -21.27
C ALA A 153 -22.27 -6.22 -20.37
N VAL A 154 -22.51 -7.43 -20.90
CA VAL A 154 -23.01 -8.57 -20.12
C VAL A 154 -21.98 -9.00 -19.07
N MET A 155 -20.70 -9.02 -19.44
CA MET A 155 -19.62 -9.33 -18.51
C MET A 155 -19.54 -8.30 -17.37
N GLY A 156 -19.60 -7.01 -17.69
CA GLY A 156 -19.60 -5.92 -16.70
C GLY A 156 -20.83 -5.95 -15.78
N MET A 157 -22.02 -6.25 -16.31
CA MET A 157 -23.24 -6.42 -15.49
C MET A 157 -23.13 -7.62 -14.55
N SER A 158 -22.63 -8.74 -15.06
CA SER A 158 -22.46 -9.97 -14.26
C SER A 158 -21.44 -9.77 -13.14
N TYR A 159 -20.36 -9.03 -13.40
CA TYR A 159 -19.42 -8.56 -12.38
C TYR A 159 -20.11 -7.71 -11.32
N ALA A 160 -20.92 -6.72 -11.71
CA ALA A 160 -21.60 -5.82 -10.78
C ALA A 160 -22.61 -6.57 -9.88
N ILE A 161 -23.23 -7.63 -10.38
CA ILE A 161 -24.13 -8.50 -9.60
C ILE A 161 -23.35 -9.37 -8.61
N ALA A 162 -22.22 -9.97 -9.02
CA ALA A 162 -21.46 -10.89 -8.18
C ALA A 162 -20.63 -10.20 -7.09
N TYR A 163 -20.14 -8.99 -7.36
CA TYR A 163 -19.19 -8.30 -6.48
C TYR A 163 -19.71 -7.99 -5.06
N PRO A 164 -20.97 -7.55 -4.85
CA PRO A 164 -21.52 -7.39 -3.50
C PRO A 164 -21.46 -8.68 -2.68
N PHE A 165 -21.73 -9.83 -3.31
CA PHE A 165 -21.62 -11.13 -2.63
C PHE A 165 -20.17 -11.49 -2.31
N GLY A 166 -19.23 -11.13 -3.18
CA GLY A 166 -17.79 -11.25 -2.90
C GLY A 166 -17.36 -10.45 -1.67
N ILE A 167 -17.74 -9.16 -1.60
CA ILE A 167 -17.48 -8.30 -0.43
C ILE A 167 -18.12 -8.87 0.83
N ILE A 168 -19.42 -9.20 0.77
CA ILE A 168 -20.14 -9.75 1.91
C ILE A 168 -19.47 -11.05 2.38
N GLY A 169 -19.06 -11.91 1.45
CA GLY A 169 -18.35 -13.16 1.76
C GLY A 169 -17.04 -12.93 2.49
N ILE A 170 -16.20 -12.01 2.00
CA ILE A 170 -14.92 -11.67 2.65
C ILE A 170 -15.15 -11.05 4.04
N LEU A 171 -16.09 -10.12 4.16
CA LEU A 171 -16.41 -9.47 5.44
C LEU A 171 -16.98 -10.46 6.46
N LEU A 172 -17.90 -11.34 6.06
CA LEU A 172 -18.45 -12.39 6.91
C LEU A 172 -17.38 -13.40 7.31
N SER A 173 -16.51 -13.79 6.38
CA SER A 173 -15.38 -14.69 6.66
C SER A 173 -14.43 -14.08 7.69
N MET A 174 -14.01 -12.82 7.51
CA MET A 174 -13.19 -12.10 8.49
C MET A 174 -13.88 -12.00 9.85
N TRP A 175 -15.18 -11.71 9.88
CA TRP A 175 -15.96 -11.62 11.11
C TRP A 175 -16.07 -12.98 11.81
N LEU A 176 -16.32 -14.05 11.06
CA LEU A 176 -16.42 -15.41 11.58
C LEU A 176 -15.08 -15.88 12.17
N VAL A 177 -13.97 -15.64 11.47
CA VAL A 177 -12.61 -15.96 11.96
C VAL A 177 -12.33 -15.24 13.28
N ARG A 178 -12.67 -13.95 13.39
CA ARG A 178 -12.50 -13.18 14.63
C ARG A 178 -13.26 -13.76 15.81
N ILE A 179 -14.50 -14.20 15.59
CA ILE A 179 -15.34 -14.77 16.66
C ILE A 179 -14.86 -16.18 17.04
N LEU A 180 -14.64 -17.03 16.04
CA LEU A 180 -14.28 -18.43 16.25
C LEU A 180 -12.93 -18.58 16.94
N PHE A 181 -11.94 -17.77 16.54
CA PHE A 181 -10.60 -17.77 17.12
C PHE A 181 -10.41 -16.72 18.24
N LYS A 182 -11.45 -15.96 18.58
CA LYS A 182 -11.43 -14.90 19.61
C LYS A 182 -10.25 -13.92 19.43
N ILE A 183 -10.01 -13.51 18.18
CA ILE A 183 -8.88 -12.64 17.81
C ILE A 183 -9.20 -11.19 18.18
N ASN A 184 -8.34 -10.57 18.98
CA ASN A 184 -8.39 -9.14 19.23
C ASN A 184 -7.47 -8.42 18.23
N ILE A 185 -8.06 -7.61 17.35
CA ILE A 185 -7.35 -6.93 16.24
C ILE A 185 -6.35 -5.92 16.78
N ASP A 186 -6.71 -5.17 17.83
CA ASP A 186 -5.84 -4.13 18.38
C ASP A 186 -4.59 -4.75 19.02
N LYS A 187 -4.78 -5.89 19.70
CA LYS A 187 -3.66 -6.66 20.27
C LYS A 187 -2.79 -7.26 19.17
N GLU A 188 -3.38 -7.90 18.17
CA GLU A 188 -2.64 -8.52 17.07
C GLU A 188 -1.88 -7.47 16.24
N ALA A 189 -2.48 -6.29 16.03
CA ALA A 189 -1.82 -5.17 15.37
C ALA A 189 -0.63 -4.66 16.19
N ALA A 190 -0.78 -4.51 17.51
CA ALA A 190 0.33 -4.15 18.40
C ALA A 190 1.44 -5.21 18.39
N ASP A 191 1.08 -6.49 18.43
CA ASP A 191 2.03 -7.61 18.37
C ASP A 191 2.76 -7.66 17.01
N PHE A 192 2.05 -7.38 15.90
CA PHE A 192 2.64 -7.26 14.57
C PHE A 192 3.58 -6.05 14.44
N ASP A 193 3.18 -4.88 14.93
CA ASP A 193 4.02 -3.67 14.93
C ASP A 193 5.28 -3.87 15.78
N ASN A 194 5.17 -4.54 16.93
CA ASN A 194 6.31 -4.95 17.74
C ASN A 194 7.22 -5.92 16.96
N SER A 195 6.65 -6.91 16.28
CA SER A 195 7.41 -7.89 15.48
C SER A 195 8.07 -7.28 14.23
N GLN A 196 7.45 -6.27 13.62
CA GLN A 196 8.01 -5.51 12.49
C GLN A 196 9.09 -4.53 12.93
N ASN A 197 8.92 -3.86 14.07
CA ASN A 197 9.98 -3.07 14.68
C ASN A 197 11.15 -3.97 15.12
N GLN A 198 10.87 -5.22 15.53
CA GLN A 198 11.89 -6.25 15.70
C GLN A 198 12.58 -6.64 14.39
N GLN A 199 11.90 -6.67 13.25
CA GLN A 199 12.58 -6.82 11.96
C GLN A 199 13.40 -5.58 11.53
N LYS A 200 13.13 -4.40 12.11
CA LYS A 200 14.00 -3.22 12.04
C LYS A 200 15.10 -3.20 13.12
N GLU A 201 15.21 -4.20 14.00
CA GLU A 201 16.25 -4.32 15.07
C GLU A 201 17.69 -4.45 14.56
N GLY A 202 17.94 -4.27 13.28
CA GLY A 202 19.28 -3.93 12.83
C GLY A 202 19.72 -2.54 13.30
N LEU A 203 18.82 -1.60 13.60
CA LEU A 203 19.20 -0.20 13.85
C LEU A 203 18.54 0.33 15.13
N ASP A 204 19.36 0.55 16.15
CA ASP A 204 19.02 1.24 17.38
C ASP A 204 19.48 2.71 17.26
N THR A 205 19.14 3.56 18.23
CA THR A 205 19.61 4.95 18.27
C THR A 205 20.25 5.30 19.60
N LEU A 206 21.35 6.04 19.56
CA LEU A 206 22.09 6.45 20.76
C LEU A 206 22.52 7.90 20.65
N ASN A 207 22.35 8.66 21.73
CA ASN A 207 22.89 10.01 21.83
C ASN A 207 24.21 9.95 22.59
N VAL A 208 25.29 10.44 21.99
CA VAL A 208 26.62 10.40 22.61
C VAL A 208 27.19 11.81 22.69
N ARG A 209 27.62 12.21 23.89
CA ARG A 209 28.35 13.45 24.09
C ARG A 209 29.83 13.22 23.80
N LEU A 210 30.40 14.05 22.93
CA LEU A 210 31.80 14.00 22.58
C LEU A 210 32.64 14.54 23.75
N ILE A 211 33.32 13.63 24.46
CA ILE A 211 34.26 13.97 25.55
C ILE A 211 35.69 13.54 25.21
N ASN A 212 35.90 12.73 24.17
CA ASN A 212 37.23 12.28 23.77
C ASN A 212 38.04 13.44 23.16
N PRO A 213 39.11 13.93 23.83
CA PRO A 213 39.90 15.07 23.36
C PRO A 213 40.63 14.78 22.04
N ASN A 214 40.91 13.51 21.72
CA ASN A 214 41.58 13.15 20.47
C ASN A 214 40.69 13.31 19.23
N LEU A 215 39.38 13.41 19.42
CA LEU A 215 38.41 13.59 18.34
C LEU A 215 37.93 15.04 18.22
N GLY A 216 38.25 15.89 19.19
CA GLY A 216 37.99 17.32 19.13
C GLY A 216 38.83 17.99 18.04
N GLY A 217 38.20 18.74 17.14
CA GLY A 217 38.87 19.41 16.02
C GLY A 217 39.01 18.55 14.75
N LEU A 218 38.64 17.27 14.79
CA LEU A 218 38.59 16.42 13.59
C LEU A 218 37.28 16.61 12.82
N LYS A 219 37.32 16.37 11.51
CA LYS A 219 36.13 16.31 10.65
C LYS A 219 35.41 14.97 10.84
N LEU A 220 34.10 14.95 10.61
CA LEU A 220 33.29 13.74 10.68
C LEU A 220 33.87 12.58 9.84
N LYS A 221 34.41 12.90 8.65
CA LYS A 221 35.07 11.92 7.78
C LYS A 221 36.32 11.25 8.34
N GLU A 222 36.93 11.83 9.36
CA GLU A 222 38.17 11.36 9.97
C GLU A 222 37.90 10.43 11.16
N ILE A 223 36.63 10.19 11.49
CA ILE A 223 36.24 9.27 12.57
C ILE A 223 36.41 7.82 12.09
N PRO A 224 36.95 6.91 12.92
CA PRO A 224 37.28 5.53 12.52
C PRO A 224 36.15 4.72 11.87
N ASP A 225 34.88 5.02 12.16
CA ASP A 225 33.74 4.28 11.62
C ASP A 225 33.14 4.90 10.34
N PHE A 226 33.62 6.08 9.92
CA PHE A 226 33.01 6.83 8.82
C PHE A 226 33.01 6.04 7.49
N GLU A 227 34.10 5.34 7.17
CA GLU A 227 34.19 4.54 5.94
C GLU A 227 33.36 3.25 6.02
N SER A 228 33.09 2.74 7.22
CA SER A 228 32.35 1.49 7.43
C SER A 228 30.84 1.66 7.14
N HIS A 229 30.34 2.91 7.19
CA HIS A 229 28.93 3.26 7.02
C HIS A 229 27.94 2.49 7.94
N LYS A 230 28.43 1.92 9.05
CA LYS A 230 27.62 1.13 9.99
C LYS A 230 26.88 1.99 11.02
N VAL A 231 27.33 3.23 11.23
CA VAL A 231 26.64 4.21 12.07
C VAL A 231 26.42 5.51 11.29
N ILE A 232 25.18 5.98 11.31
CA ILE A 232 24.77 7.24 10.70
C ILE A 232 24.70 8.32 11.78
N TYR A 233 25.41 9.41 11.56
CA TYR A 233 25.36 10.62 12.40
C TYR A 233 24.22 11.51 11.90
N SER A 234 23.02 11.26 12.40
CA SER A 234 21.80 11.89 11.86
C SER A 234 21.63 13.35 12.31
N ARG A 235 22.13 13.70 13.50
CA ARG A 235 22.02 15.05 14.09
C ARG A 235 23.23 15.36 14.96
N LEU A 236 23.58 16.63 15.04
CA LEU A 236 24.55 17.18 15.96
C LEU A 236 23.88 18.33 16.75
N LYS A 237 24.03 18.34 18.07
CA LYS A 237 23.67 19.48 18.92
C LYS A 237 24.93 20.12 19.47
N ARG A 238 25.11 21.42 19.19
CA ARG A 238 26.21 22.24 19.69
C ARG A 238 25.63 23.42 20.47
N GLY A 239 25.87 23.45 21.77
CA GLY A 239 25.17 24.40 22.65
C GLY A 239 23.65 24.21 22.56
N GLU A 240 22.91 25.22 22.10
CA GLU A 240 21.46 25.14 21.86
C GLU A 240 21.06 24.89 20.40
N GLU A 241 22.02 24.90 19.47
CA GLU A 241 21.76 24.72 18.04
C GLU A 241 21.71 23.24 17.67
N LEU A 242 20.76 22.88 16.80
CA LEU A 242 20.62 21.54 16.24
C LEU A 242 20.85 21.60 14.73
N LEU A 243 21.83 20.83 14.26
CA LEU A 243 22.30 20.85 12.89
C LEU A 243 22.45 19.42 12.33
N VAL A 244 22.39 19.31 11.01
CA VAL A 244 22.63 18.05 10.31
C VAL A 244 24.12 18.01 9.93
N PRO A 245 24.93 17.10 10.49
CA PRO A 245 26.36 17.10 10.26
C PRO A 245 26.66 16.65 8.81
N LYS A 246 27.54 17.40 8.14
CA LYS A 246 28.11 17.09 6.83
C LYS A 246 29.46 16.37 6.97
N VAL A 247 29.94 15.79 5.87
CA VAL A 247 31.23 15.05 5.79
C VAL A 247 32.43 15.87 6.30
N ASP A 248 32.38 17.19 6.11
CA ASP A 248 33.40 18.17 6.49
C ASP A 248 33.13 18.88 7.82
N THR A 249 32.05 18.52 8.54
CA THR A 249 31.71 19.10 9.83
C THR A 249 32.81 18.80 10.85
N VAL A 250 33.41 19.85 11.39
CA VAL A 250 34.44 19.77 12.44
C VAL A 250 33.75 19.58 13.78
N LEU A 251 34.08 18.50 14.48
CA LEU A 251 33.54 18.17 15.80
C LEU A 251 34.22 18.97 16.91
N GLN A 252 33.45 19.36 17.92
CA GLN A 252 33.93 20.11 19.08
C GLN A 252 33.61 19.37 20.36
N LEU A 253 34.49 19.47 21.37
CA LEU A 253 34.23 18.86 22.67
C LEU A 253 32.93 19.42 23.27
N GLY A 254 32.09 18.53 23.81
CA GLY A 254 30.77 18.86 24.34
C GLY A 254 29.62 18.75 23.34
N ASP A 255 29.92 18.59 22.06
CA ASP A 255 28.95 18.26 21.01
C ASP A 255 28.15 16.99 21.36
N VAL A 256 26.86 16.95 21.06
CA VAL A 256 26.02 15.76 21.25
C VAL A 256 25.57 15.23 19.89
N LEU A 257 26.01 14.02 19.55
CA LEU A 257 25.72 13.35 18.28
C LEU A 257 24.58 12.36 18.45
N HIS A 258 23.61 12.39 17.54
CA HIS A 258 22.56 11.38 17.42
C HIS A 258 22.98 10.31 16.42
N LEU A 259 23.30 9.12 16.94
CA LEU A 259 23.77 7.97 16.19
C LEU A 259 22.62 7.01 15.89
N VAL A 260 22.59 6.47 14.67
CA VAL A 260 21.64 5.43 14.24
C VAL A 260 22.43 4.27 13.63
N GLY A 261 22.29 3.07 14.16
CA GLY A 261 23.15 1.93 13.77
C GLY A 261 22.86 0.66 14.55
N GLU A 262 23.54 -0.44 14.20
CA GLU A 262 23.45 -1.69 14.97
C GLU A 262 23.88 -1.49 16.42
N LYS A 263 23.15 -2.08 17.37
CA LYS A 263 23.41 -1.93 18.83
C LYS A 263 24.86 -2.22 19.22
N ALA A 264 25.47 -3.24 18.62
CA ALA A 264 26.87 -3.58 18.85
C ALA A 264 27.84 -2.49 18.36
N MET A 265 27.51 -1.80 17.26
CA MET A 265 28.32 -0.72 16.72
C MET A 265 28.09 0.60 17.46
N LEU A 266 26.85 0.90 17.86
CA LEU A 266 26.56 2.06 18.71
C LEU A 266 27.34 2.01 20.01
N HIS A 267 27.39 0.83 20.65
CA HIS A 267 28.19 0.65 21.87
C HIS A 267 29.70 0.86 21.62
N LYS A 268 30.24 0.38 20.49
CA LYS A 268 31.63 0.67 20.11
C LYS A 268 31.86 2.16 19.89
N MET A 269 30.94 2.83 19.21
CA MET A 269 31.01 4.26 18.96
C MET A 269 30.88 5.09 20.24
N GLN A 270 30.06 4.65 21.19
CA GLN A 270 30.01 5.22 22.53
C GLN A 270 31.40 5.18 23.18
N LEU A 271 32.06 4.01 23.22
CA LEU A 271 33.40 3.89 23.79
C LEU A 271 34.45 4.79 23.10
N ILE A 272 34.30 5.06 21.81
CA ILE A 272 35.21 5.92 21.03
C ILE A 272 34.92 7.40 21.28
N LEU A 273 33.65 7.82 21.26
CA LEU A 273 33.24 9.22 21.29
C LEU A 273 33.14 9.75 22.72
N GLY A 274 32.54 8.98 23.63
CA GLY A 274 32.25 9.45 24.97
C GLY A 274 31.10 8.80 25.71
N GLU A 275 30.41 9.62 26.51
CA GLU A 275 29.33 9.17 27.37
C GLU A 275 27.96 9.27 26.70
N GLU A 276 27.05 8.41 27.13
CA GLU A 276 25.65 8.48 26.70
C GLU A 276 24.99 9.75 27.27
N ALA A 277 24.31 10.49 26.40
CA ALA A 277 23.57 11.69 26.76
C ALA A 277 22.07 11.41 26.75
N HIS A 278 21.42 11.43 27.91
CA HIS A 278 19.95 11.35 28.02
C HIS A 278 19.27 12.69 27.67
N ILE A 279 19.57 13.24 26.49
CA ILE A 279 18.99 14.47 25.97
C ILE A 279 18.16 14.12 24.74
N SER A 280 16.88 14.52 24.72
CA SER A 280 16.05 14.32 23.54
C SER A 280 16.48 15.25 22.42
N LEU A 281 17.03 14.69 21.35
CA LEU A 281 17.36 15.40 20.10
C LEU A 281 16.17 15.36 19.11
N SER A 282 14.94 15.28 19.61
CA SER A 282 13.70 15.20 18.82
C SER A 282 13.36 16.53 18.12
N THR A 283 12.90 16.44 16.87
CA THR A 283 12.46 17.56 16.04
C THR A 283 11.02 18.02 16.31
N ARG A 284 10.35 17.51 17.36
CA ARG A 284 9.04 18.05 17.77
C ARG A 284 9.23 19.46 18.36
N GLY A 285 9.23 20.48 17.50
CA GLY A 285 9.07 21.89 17.87
C GLY A 285 10.30 22.81 17.79
N ARG A 286 11.41 22.42 17.16
CA ARG A 286 12.56 23.33 16.91
C ARG A 286 12.98 23.31 15.44
N ALA A 287 13.23 24.49 14.87
CA ALA A 287 13.68 24.68 13.49
C ALA A 287 15.10 24.14 13.29
N ILE A 288 15.31 23.42 12.19
CA ILE A 288 16.62 22.93 11.78
C ILE A 288 17.33 24.08 11.06
N VAL A 289 18.53 24.46 11.53
CA VAL A 289 19.35 25.45 10.83
C VAL A 289 20.09 24.73 9.70
N LEU A 290 19.61 24.89 8.47
CA LEU A 290 20.29 24.43 7.26
C LEU A 290 21.35 25.46 6.89
N ASN A 291 22.63 25.12 7.07
CA ASN A 291 23.71 25.98 6.60
C ASN A 291 23.92 25.71 5.09
N GLU A 292 23.23 26.49 4.27
CA GLU A 292 23.36 26.50 2.81
C GLU A 292 24.64 27.23 2.39
N GLN A 293 25.70 26.48 2.20
CA GLN A 293 26.77 26.85 1.28
C GLN A 293 26.99 25.65 0.37
N TRP A 294 26.65 25.85 -0.91
CA TRP A 294 26.77 24.91 -2.02
C TRP A 294 28.21 24.84 -2.51
#